data_AF-A0A1I1WSF4-F1
#
_entry.id   AF-A0A1I1WSF4-F1
#
_cell.length_a   1.000
_cell.length_b   1.000
_cell.length_c   1.000
_cell.angle_alpha   90.00
_cell.angle_beta   90.00
_cell.angle_gamma   90.00
#
_symmetry.space_group_name_H-M   'P 1'
#
loop_
_entity.id
_entity.type
_entity.pdbx_description
1 polymer ?
#
loop_
_entity_poly.entity_id
_entity_poly.type
_entity_poly.pdbx_seq_one_letter_code
_entity_poly.pdbx_strand_id
1 'polypeptide(L)'
;MLQPPTAGFSVFEIKQALMRGAGGDHGTESGLVLLMVGDWLPQLHRANLITVEACLDGSCGDGPIAKLDWAVVAAALHEGRLAGSSGELTVLRVAASLAHGLLVDLGELAAGLDRQSIGAVQAAIAFATYDPDVRRGIINDAADTGAAPPQGPA
;
A
#
# COMPACT_ATOMS: atom_id res chain seq x y z
N MET A 1 -6.76 1.69 32.59
CA MET A 1 -5.75 1.87 31.52
C MET A 1 -6.17 0.95 30.38
N LEU A 2 -6.66 1.47 29.26
CA LEU A 2 -7.06 0.64 28.12
C LEU A 2 -5.77 0.17 27.43
N GLN A 3 -5.51 -1.14 27.41
CA GLN A 3 -4.38 -1.67 26.66
C GLN A 3 -4.64 -1.44 25.16
N PRO A 4 -3.63 -1.06 24.35
CA PRO A 4 -3.86 -0.86 22.93
C PRO A 4 -4.39 -2.15 22.28
N PRO A 5 -5.25 -2.07 21.25
CA PRO A 5 -5.89 -3.23 20.60
C PRO A 5 -4.90 -4.29 20.07
N THR A 6 -3.66 -3.88 19.87
CA THR A 6 -2.52 -4.66 19.36
C THR A 6 -1.66 -5.29 20.47
N ALA A 7 -2.00 -5.10 21.75
CA ALA A 7 -1.18 -5.57 22.85
C ALA A 7 -1.07 -7.11 22.86
N GLY A 8 0.15 -7.61 22.76
CA GLY A 8 0.44 -9.05 22.71
C GLY A 8 0.82 -9.58 21.32
N PHE A 9 0.65 -8.78 20.26
CA PHE A 9 1.10 -9.13 18.91
C PHE A 9 2.49 -8.57 18.61
N SER A 10 3.34 -9.37 17.99
CA SER A 10 4.60 -8.92 17.41
C SER A 10 4.37 -8.03 16.18
N VAL A 11 5.39 -7.24 15.82
CA VAL A 11 5.36 -6.40 14.60
C VAL A 11 5.08 -7.23 13.35
N PHE A 12 5.62 -8.45 13.27
CA PHE A 12 5.38 -9.36 12.16
C PHE A 12 3.92 -9.82 12.09
N GLU A 13 3.32 -10.16 13.24
CA GLU A 13 1.90 -10.58 13.29
C GLU A 13 0.96 -9.43 12.92
N ILE A 14 1.26 -8.20 13.34
CA ILE A 14 0.49 -7.02 12.94
C ILE A 14 0.59 -6.79 11.42
N LYS A 15 1.78 -6.93 10.83
CA LYS A 15 1.97 -6.82 9.37
C LYS A 15 1.13 -7.87 8.64
N GLN A 16 1.18 -9.13 9.06
CA GLN A 16 0.38 -10.21 8.47
C GLN A 16 -1.13 -9.96 8.63
N ALA A 17 -1.57 -9.53 9.80
CA ALA A 17 -2.97 -9.21 10.06
C ALA A 17 -3.48 -8.06 9.18
N LEU A 18 -2.67 -7.03 8.97
CA LEU A 18 -2.99 -5.90 8.07
C LEU A 18 -3.10 -6.37 6.61
N MET A 19 -2.15 -7.17 6.13
CA MET A 19 -2.19 -7.70 4.76
C MET A 19 -3.42 -8.59 4.53
N ARG A 20 -3.78 -9.42 5.51
CA ARG A 20 -5.03 -10.21 5.44
C ARG A 20 -6.28 -9.32 5.43
N GLY A 21 -6.26 -8.22 6.20
CA GLY A 21 -7.36 -7.24 6.23
C GLY A 21 -7.54 -6.48 4.92
N ALA A 22 -6.47 -6.33 4.11
CA ALA A 22 -6.53 -5.67 2.80
C ALA A 22 -7.18 -6.54 1.71
N GLY A 23 -7.11 -7.87 1.83
CA GLY A 23 -7.96 -8.81 1.10
C GLY A 23 -8.10 -8.57 -0.41
N GLY A 24 -7.00 -8.63 -1.17
CA GLY A 24 -7.05 -8.58 -2.64
C GLY A 24 -7.32 -7.20 -3.25
N ASP A 25 -7.49 -6.16 -2.43
CA ASP A 25 -7.41 -4.77 -2.87
C ASP A 25 -5.94 -4.37 -3.01
N HIS A 26 -5.45 -4.44 -4.24
CA HIS A 26 -4.07 -4.12 -4.60
C HIS A 26 -3.68 -2.67 -4.24
N GLY A 27 -4.63 -1.73 -4.20
CA GLY A 27 -4.37 -0.35 -3.78
C GLY A 27 -4.08 -0.29 -2.27
N THR A 28 -4.93 -0.94 -1.48
CA THR A 28 -4.74 -1.06 -0.03
C THR A 28 -3.47 -1.83 0.32
N GLU A 29 -3.20 -2.95 -0.36
CA GLU A 29 -1.98 -3.74 -0.19
C GLU A 29 -0.71 -2.95 -0.53
N SER A 30 -0.71 -2.21 -1.64
CA SER A 30 0.39 -1.30 -2.01
C SER A 30 0.64 -0.23 -0.96
N GLY A 31 -0.43 0.38 -0.44
CA GLY A 31 -0.33 1.38 0.63
C GLY A 31 0.32 0.79 1.89
N LEU A 32 -0.10 -0.41 2.30
CA LEU A 32 0.48 -1.11 3.44
C LEU A 32 1.96 -1.44 3.24
N VAL A 33 2.36 -1.90 2.06
CA VAL A 33 3.77 -2.19 1.75
C VAL A 33 4.63 -0.92 1.85
N LEU A 34 4.18 0.22 1.29
CA LEU A 34 4.91 1.49 1.40
C LEU A 34 5.09 1.93 2.86
N LEU A 35 4.02 1.80 3.65
CA LEU A 35 4.04 2.10 5.08
C LEU A 35 5.08 1.23 5.81
N MET A 36 5.17 -0.05 5.47
CA MET A 36 6.13 -0.98 6.07
C MET A 36 7.58 -0.69 5.68
N VAL A 37 7.83 -0.22 4.45
CA VAL A 37 9.18 0.21 4.00
C VAL A 37 9.66 1.42 4.80
N GLY A 38 8.76 2.35 5.14
CA GLY A 38 9.06 3.53 5.95
C GLY A 38 9.04 3.29 7.47
N ASP A 39 8.90 2.04 7.93
CA ASP A 39 8.79 1.67 9.34
C ASP A 39 7.77 2.52 10.16
N TRP A 40 6.64 2.87 9.54
CA TRP A 40 5.61 3.71 10.16
C TRP A 40 4.77 2.96 11.20
N LEU A 41 4.79 1.63 11.18
CA LEU A 41 3.96 0.76 12.03
C LEU A 41 4.05 1.10 13.53
N PRO A 42 5.24 1.29 14.12
CA PRO A 42 5.37 1.64 15.54
C PRO A 42 4.76 3.01 15.88
N GLN A 43 4.83 3.99 14.97
CA GLN A 43 4.27 5.31 15.23
C GLN A 43 2.74 5.29 15.10
N LEU A 44 2.19 4.60 14.10
CA LEU A 44 0.75 4.42 13.92
C LEU A 44 0.13 3.61 15.07
N HIS A 45 0.84 2.61 15.56
CA HIS A 45 0.44 1.85 16.75
C HIS A 45 0.40 2.75 18.00
N ARG A 46 1.42 3.59 18.23
CA ARG A 46 1.40 4.55 19.36
C ARG A 46 0.28 5.58 19.23
N ALA A 47 -0.03 5.98 18.01
CA ALA A 47 -1.16 6.87 17.70
C ALA A 47 -2.52 6.16 17.75
N ASN A 48 -2.56 4.86 18.06
CA ASN A 48 -3.76 4.03 18.17
C ASN A 48 -4.62 4.02 16.88
N LEU A 49 -3.95 4.02 15.73
CA LEU A 49 -4.58 4.08 14.39
C LEU A 49 -4.83 2.70 13.78
N ILE A 50 -4.27 1.65 14.39
CA ILE A 50 -4.42 0.27 13.93
C ILE A 50 -5.46 -0.42 14.81
N THR A 51 -6.51 -0.94 14.19
CA THR A 51 -7.54 -1.74 14.86
C THR A 51 -7.33 -3.20 14.51
N VAL A 52 -7.06 -4.03 15.51
CA VAL A 52 -6.96 -5.49 15.32
C VAL A 52 -8.32 -6.10 15.67
N GLU A 53 -8.92 -6.78 14.71
CA GLU A 53 -10.15 -7.53 14.91
C GLU A 53 -9.78 -9.01 15.03
N ALA A 54 -9.91 -9.55 16.24
CA ALA A 54 -9.88 -10.99 16.43
C ALA A 54 -11.23 -11.56 15.96
N CYS A 55 -11.24 -12.35 14.87
CA CYS A 55 -12.44 -13.09 14.52
C CYS A 55 -12.70 -14.17 15.59
N LEU A 56 -13.63 -13.89 16.49
CA LEU A 56 -14.04 -14.82 17.55
C LEU A 56 -14.83 -16.03 17.00
N ASP A 57 -15.27 -15.97 15.75
CA ASP A 57 -16.15 -16.95 15.09
C ASP A 57 -15.46 -17.77 13.97
N GLY A 58 -14.14 -17.61 13.79
CA GLY A 58 -13.38 -18.34 12.75
C GLY A 58 -13.58 -17.80 11.33
N SER A 59 -14.25 -16.66 11.14
CA SER A 59 -14.45 -16.03 9.82
C SER A 59 -13.17 -15.49 9.17
N CYS A 60 -12.09 -15.30 9.93
CA CYS A 60 -10.81 -14.79 9.42
C CYS A 60 -9.90 -15.85 8.77
N GLY A 61 -10.29 -17.14 8.68
CA GLY A 61 -9.39 -18.18 8.15
C GLY A 61 -8.11 -18.35 9.00
N ASP A 62 -6.94 -18.04 8.42
CA ASP A 62 -5.58 -18.32 8.93
C ASP A 62 -5.08 -17.43 10.11
N GLY A 63 -5.97 -16.72 10.81
CA GLY A 63 -5.63 -15.94 12.01
C GLY A 63 -6.26 -14.56 12.06
N PRO A 64 -5.89 -13.68 13.02
CA PRO A 64 -6.51 -12.37 13.19
C PRO A 64 -6.28 -11.46 11.97
N ILE A 65 -7.23 -10.54 11.76
CA ILE A 65 -7.13 -9.46 10.76
C ILE A 65 -6.93 -8.13 11.48
N ALA A 66 -6.28 -7.20 10.79
CA ALA A 66 -6.13 -5.83 11.25
C ALA A 66 -6.55 -4.87 10.15
N LYS A 67 -7.13 -3.75 10.56
CA LYS A 67 -7.53 -2.65 9.68
C LYS A 67 -6.81 -1.39 10.09
N LEU A 68 -6.44 -0.62 9.08
CA LEU A 68 -5.92 0.73 9.23
C LEU A 68 -6.96 1.69 8.66
N ASP A 69 -7.40 2.65 9.46
CA ASP A 69 -8.28 3.71 8.98
C ASP A 69 -7.44 4.77 8.25
N TRP A 70 -7.38 4.65 6.93
CA TRP A 70 -6.61 5.55 6.06
C TRP A 70 -7.07 7.00 6.12
N ALA A 71 -8.36 7.26 6.39
CA ALA A 71 -8.86 8.62 6.56
C ALA A 71 -8.33 9.24 7.86
N VAL A 72 -8.26 8.47 8.94
CA VAL A 72 -7.68 8.94 10.20
C VAL A 72 -6.16 9.10 10.10
N VAL A 73 -5.47 8.24 9.33
CA VAL A 73 -4.04 8.42 9.02
C VAL A 73 -3.80 9.71 8.24
N ALA A 74 -4.64 10.00 7.25
CA ALA A 74 -4.55 11.24 6.48
C ALA A 74 -4.82 12.48 7.35
N ALA A 75 -5.81 12.42 8.24
CA ALA A 75 -6.04 13.48 9.23
C ALA A 75 -4.82 13.67 10.14
N ALA A 76 -4.19 12.58 10.60
CA ALA A 76 -2.99 12.62 11.43
C ALA A 76 -1.78 13.26 10.72
N LEU A 77 -1.64 12.98 9.43
CA LEU A 77 -0.65 13.62 8.56
C LEU A 77 -0.90 15.13 8.41
N HIS A 78 -2.16 15.52 8.19
CA HIS A 78 -2.53 16.92 8.03
C HIS A 78 -2.35 17.73 9.33
N GLU A 79 -2.70 17.13 10.46
CA GLU A 79 -2.57 17.73 11.80
C GLU A 79 -1.13 17.71 12.34
N GLY A 80 -0.18 17.13 11.62
CA GLY A 80 1.23 17.04 12.04
C GLY A 80 1.45 16.15 13.26
N ARG A 81 0.55 15.19 13.52
CA ARG A 81 0.67 14.23 14.64
C ARG A 81 1.71 13.14 14.39
N LEU A 82 2.10 12.95 13.14
CA LEU A 82 3.12 11.99 12.74
C LEU A 82 4.43 12.73 12.50
N ALA A 83 5.49 12.29 13.19
CA ALA A 83 6.82 12.88 13.08
C ALA A 83 7.65 12.09 12.07
N GLY A 84 8.20 12.77 11.08
CA GLY A 84 9.11 12.22 10.07
C GLY A 84 9.71 13.35 9.23
N SER A 85 10.71 13.00 8.42
CA SER A 85 11.22 13.89 7.38
C SER A 85 10.16 14.21 6.33
N SER A 86 10.36 15.28 5.56
CA SER A 86 9.47 15.64 4.45
C SER A 86 9.28 14.48 3.46
N GLY A 87 10.34 13.74 3.15
CA GLY A 87 10.29 12.58 2.26
C GLY A 87 9.51 11.41 2.84
N GLU A 88 9.75 11.05 4.10
CA GLU A 88 8.98 9.99 4.76
C GLU A 88 7.49 10.34 4.80
N LEU A 89 7.13 11.57 5.20
CA LEU A 89 5.75 12.03 5.25
C LEU A 89 5.10 12.03 3.86
N THR A 90 5.88 12.33 2.82
CA THR A 90 5.44 12.27 1.43
C THR A 90 5.16 10.83 1.00
N VAL A 91 6.02 9.87 1.35
CA VAL A 91 5.77 8.44 1.10
C VAL A 91 4.50 7.98 1.81
N LEU A 92 4.26 8.41 3.04
CA LEU A 92 3.04 8.05 3.77
C LEU A 92 1.78 8.65 3.13
N ARG A 93 1.85 9.86 2.56
CA ARG A 93 0.75 10.46 1.78
C ARG A 93 0.45 9.63 0.51
N VAL A 94 1.48 9.17 -0.19
CA VAL A 94 1.30 8.28 -1.35
C VAL A 94 0.67 6.95 -0.93
N ALA A 95 1.11 6.38 0.17
CA ALA A 95 0.53 5.14 0.70
C ALA A 95 -0.98 5.29 0.97
N ALA A 96 -1.39 6.39 1.62
CA ALA A 96 -2.79 6.69 1.88
C ALA A 96 -3.59 7.00 0.59
N SER A 97 -2.94 7.61 -0.40
CA SER A 97 -3.52 7.84 -1.73
C SER A 97 -3.81 6.54 -2.47
N LEU A 98 -2.86 5.60 -2.48
CA LEU A 98 -3.05 4.30 -3.12
C LEU A 98 -4.14 3.48 -2.44
N ALA A 99 -4.22 3.52 -1.11
CA ALA A 99 -5.17 2.73 -0.36
C ALA A 99 -6.59 3.32 -0.28
N HIS A 100 -6.74 4.64 -0.39
CA HIS A 100 -8.04 5.30 -0.16
C HIS A 100 -8.40 6.35 -1.22
N GLY A 101 -7.61 6.48 -2.29
CA GLY A 101 -7.88 7.41 -3.39
C GLY A 101 -7.70 8.90 -3.03
N LEU A 102 -6.92 9.20 -1.99
CA LEU A 102 -6.64 10.59 -1.60
C LEU A 102 -5.82 11.32 -2.66
N LEU A 103 -6.14 12.59 -2.91
CA LEU A 103 -5.40 13.42 -3.86
C LEU A 103 -4.01 13.77 -3.30
N VAL A 104 -2.99 13.59 -4.12
CA VAL A 104 -1.60 13.99 -3.82
C VAL A 104 -1.15 15.01 -4.84
N ASP A 105 -0.51 16.09 -4.37
CA ASP A 105 0.18 17.03 -5.23
C ASP A 105 1.48 16.39 -5.76
N LEU A 106 1.52 16.14 -7.07
CA LEU A 106 2.66 15.51 -7.73
C LEU A 106 3.91 16.41 -7.79
N GLY A 107 3.75 17.73 -7.74
CA GLY A 107 4.86 18.68 -7.69
C GLY A 107 5.59 18.62 -6.35
N GLU A 108 4.83 18.64 -5.25
CA GLU A 108 5.34 18.42 -3.91
C GLU A 108 5.95 17.02 -3.76
N LEU A 109 5.31 16.00 -4.34
CA LEU A 109 5.83 14.64 -4.38
C LEU A 109 7.21 14.57 -5.05
N ALA A 110 7.37 15.22 -6.21
CA ALA A 110 8.63 15.22 -6.94
C ALA A 110 9.74 15.99 -6.22
N ALA A 111 9.40 17.04 -5.47
CA ALA A 111 10.36 17.83 -4.70
C ALA A 111 10.76 17.17 -3.37
N GLY A 112 9.87 16.37 -2.77
CA GLY A 112 10.04 15.80 -1.43
C GLY A 112 10.72 14.43 -1.36
N LEU A 113 10.78 13.68 -2.47
CA LEU A 113 11.30 12.31 -2.47
C LEU A 113 12.79 12.21 -2.83
N ASP A 114 13.52 11.40 -2.06
CA ASP A 114 14.85 10.94 -2.46
C ASP A 114 14.77 9.76 -3.45
N ARG A 115 15.93 9.37 -4.01
CA ARG A 115 16.03 8.31 -5.01
C ARG A 115 15.47 6.96 -4.51
N GLN A 116 15.69 6.64 -3.24
CA GLN A 116 15.24 5.38 -2.66
C GLN A 116 13.72 5.36 -2.52
N SER A 117 13.15 6.48 -2.07
CA SER A 117 11.72 6.67 -1.88
C SER A 117 10.98 6.71 -3.23
N ILE A 118 11.57 7.30 -4.27
CA ILE A 118 11.05 7.22 -5.65
C ILE A 118 10.96 5.76 -6.11
N GLY A 119 12.01 4.96 -5.90
CA GLY A 119 12.01 3.54 -6.29
C GLY A 119 10.91 2.74 -5.58
N ALA A 120 10.70 2.99 -4.29
CA ALA A 120 9.63 2.37 -3.51
C ALA A 120 8.24 2.77 -4.04
N VAL A 121 8.01 4.06 -4.30
CA VAL A 121 6.75 4.57 -4.85
C VAL A 121 6.46 3.99 -6.23
N GLN A 122 7.46 3.93 -7.11
CA GLN A 122 7.32 3.32 -8.43
C GLN A 122 6.94 1.83 -8.34
N ALA A 123 7.59 1.07 -7.45
CA ALA A 123 7.27 -0.33 -7.22
C ALA A 123 5.84 -0.50 -6.70
N ALA A 124 5.41 0.37 -5.77
CA ALA A 124 4.05 0.33 -5.21
C ALA A 124 2.97 0.69 -6.23
N ILE A 125 3.20 1.67 -7.10
CA ILE A 125 2.29 1.99 -8.21
C ILE A 125 2.21 0.82 -9.19
N ALA A 126 3.36 0.24 -9.56
CA ALA A 126 3.40 -0.93 -10.43
C ALA A 126 2.66 -2.15 -9.83
N PHE A 127 2.75 -2.33 -8.51
CA PHE A 127 2.01 -3.39 -7.81
C PHE A 127 0.51 -3.09 -7.73
N ALA A 128 0.11 -1.84 -7.45
CA ALA A 128 -1.30 -1.44 -7.38
C ALA A 128 -2.00 -1.57 -8.75
N THR A 129 -1.24 -1.35 -9.83
CA THR A 129 -1.70 -1.46 -11.22
C THR A 129 -1.42 -2.84 -11.82
N TYR A 130 -0.97 -3.80 -11.02
CA TYR A 130 -0.68 -5.15 -11.49
C TYR A 130 -1.98 -5.86 -11.85
N ASP A 131 -2.37 -5.70 -13.11
CA ASP A 131 -3.37 -6.51 -13.76
C ASP A 131 -2.65 -7.52 -14.68
N PRO A 132 -2.62 -8.80 -14.30
CA PRO A 132 -1.92 -9.82 -15.09
C PRO A 132 -2.61 -10.07 -16.43
N ASP A 133 -3.89 -9.73 -16.60
CA ASP A 133 -4.65 -9.86 -17.85
C ASP A 133 -4.36 -8.69 -18.79
N VAL A 134 -4.29 -7.45 -18.29
CA VAL A 134 -3.88 -6.28 -19.09
C VAL A 134 -2.44 -6.43 -19.57
N ARG A 135 -1.54 -6.89 -18.70
CA ARG A 135 -0.14 -7.16 -19.08
C ARG A 135 -0.04 -8.25 -20.15
N ARG A 136 -0.83 -9.32 -20.03
CA ARG A 136 -0.90 -10.38 -21.05
C ARG A 136 -1.48 -9.85 -22.35
N GLY A 137 -2.51 -9.00 -22.30
CA GLY A 137 -3.06 -8.29 -23.45
C GLY A 137 -2.01 -7.48 -24.20
N ILE A 138 -1.26 -6.62 -23.49
CA ILE A 138 -0.20 -5.79 -24.09
C ILE A 138 0.92 -6.64 -24.72
N ILE A 139 1.32 -7.74 -24.07
CA ILE A 139 2.34 -8.66 -24.62
C ILE A 139 1.81 -9.38 -25.87
N ASN A 140 0.55 -9.81 -25.85
CA ASN A 140 -0.10 -10.46 -26.99
C ASN A 140 -0.27 -9.48 -28.17
N ASP A 141 -0.74 -8.26 -27.90
CA ASP A 141 -0.88 -7.19 -28.91
C ASP A 141 0.47 -6.81 -29.53
N ALA A 142 1.53 -6.77 -28.72
CA ALA A 142 2.90 -6.53 -29.20
C ALA A 142 3.45 -7.70 -30.04
N ALA A 143 3.07 -8.95 -29.72
CA ALA A 143 3.43 -10.12 -30.51
C ALA A 143 2.68 -10.17 -31.85
N ASP A 144 1.40 -9.79 -31.86
CA ASP A 144 0.57 -9.73 -33.09
C ASP A 144 1.00 -8.59 -34.02
N THR A 145 1.49 -7.48 -33.47
CA THR A 145 2.04 -6.37 -34.27
C THR A 145 3.34 -6.74 -35.00
N GLY A 146 4.07 -7.77 -34.55
CA GLY A 146 5.29 -8.28 -35.18
C GLY A 146 5.06 -9.31 -36.29
N ALA A 147 3.84 -9.86 -36.42
CA ALA A 147 3.50 -10.87 -37.42
C ALA A 147 2.93 -10.21 -38.69
N ALA A 148 3.81 -9.63 -39.52
CA ALA A 148 3.43 -9.34 -40.91
C ALA A 148 3.01 -10.66 -41.60
N PRO A 149 1.88 -10.72 -42.33
CA PRO A 149 1.46 -11.94 -42.99
C PRO A 149 2.52 -12.38 -44.02
N PRO A 150 2.75 -13.69 -44.19
CA PRO A 150 3.73 -14.16 -45.17
C PRO A 150 3.30 -13.70 -46.56
N GLN A 151 4.14 -12.89 -47.21
CA GLN A 151 3.97 -12.57 -48.62
C GLN A 151 4.23 -13.87 -49.41
N GLY A 152 3.15 -14.54 -49.80
CA GLY A 152 3.21 -15.74 -50.61
C GLY A 152 3.79 -15.43 -52.00
N PRO A 153 4.63 -16.31 -52.56
CA PRO A 153 5.16 -16.12 -53.90
C PRO A 153 4.07 -16.38 -54.97
N ALA A 154 4.13 -15.56 -56.02
CA ALA A 154 3.31 -15.59 -57.23
C ALA A 154 3.57 -16.82 -58.11
#